data_AF-A0A913YZF5-F1
#
_entry.id   AF-A0A913YZF5-F1
#
_cell.length_a   1.000
_cell.length_b   1.000
_cell.length_c   1.000
_cell.angle_alpha   90.00
_cell.angle_beta   90.00
_cell.angle_gamma   90.00
#
_symmetry.space_group_name_H-M   'P 1'
#
loop_
_entity.id
_entity.type
_entity.pdbx_description
1 polymer ?
#
loop_
_entity_poly.entity_id
_entity_poly.type
_entity_poly.pdbx_seq_one_letter_code
_entity_poly.pdbx_strand_id
1 'polypeptide(L)'
;MVSKLTAVVAVFVLCLMVVAAEHPGHDALCPSTEMTSGPPIADTLVTSHLTVDGSGIELCSMEYRVPAKATMYQGMLAASQQHGNSFKFESEAHPMWGHFVSSINDVGSEGGFYWFIFDKDTLKTTPVGVDFIDIADNSSYIWHYSNSSQPNTTYSGPCVGSSVIPPPMPLTFKVGYLSVSSANTDLFAVCKQPVLLPTTPTTVYALVDLANDQIPLFVQAVLHAPQKTVTSLDGLANDDRYAWTGYRAGSNEKIPYDLSLTAISDGDHIEFRYDERSEPMIPADNGDLCPGEELTSGPTITDTLVTSYLSVDGGGTVQCSMKYRVPAKSTVYQGMLAASQQHGNGFEFESTLYAKFGHFITSINSVAPMGGSYWLIFDDVTKMLTPVGVDSIHVKNGSSYIWHYTNDTGHNVTYRGPCVGSSFIPPTIPLTYKVVYLTISGANVHQTTNDTFKRVCKQTVLIPSKETSVFRLLEIANSQIPITVKAELDLQGSSVRSFNGVSMRRSYRWIGFKAGMDGPIPYDLSMSTVTDGDHIEFRYEEVEIVTGPRGGASSAGQSVALVTLAVLLVNVVTSL
;
A
#
# COMPACT_ATOMS: atom_id res chain seq x y z
N MET A 1 35.32 -6.33 11.65
CA MET A 1 33.98 -6.35 11.03
C MET A 1 33.81 -5.14 10.10
N VAL A 2 34.52 -5.10 8.97
CA VAL A 2 34.30 -4.16 7.84
C VAL A 2 34.80 -4.83 6.53
N SER A 3 34.54 -6.12 6.32
CA SER A 3 35.12 -6.84 5.15
C SER A 3 34.13 -7.69 4.35
N LYS A 4 32.83 -7.67 4.67
CA LYS A 4 31.81 -8.40 3.88
C LYS A 4 31.22 -7.56 2.74
N LEU A 5 31.19 -6.23 2.87
CA LEU A 5 30.58 -5.36 1.85
C LEU A 5 31.50 -5.10 0.64
N THR A 6 32.82 -5.15 0.83
CA THR A 6 33.80 -4.80 -0.20
C THR A 6 34.05 -5.93 -1.21
N ALA A 7 33.83 -7.19 -0.82
CA ALA A 7 34.02 -8.34 -1.70
C ALA A 7 32.89 -8.50 -2.73
N VAL A 8 31.65 -8.15 -2.36
CA VAL A 8 30.50 -8.14 -3.27
C VAL A 8 30.70 -7.12 -4.39
N VAL A 9 31.21 -5.92 -4.06
CA VAL A 9 31.43 -4.84 -5.04
C VAL A 9 32.60 -5.12 -5.99
N ALA A 10 33.65 -5.81 -5.55
CA ALA A 10 34.85 -6.05 -6.37
C ALA A 10 34.67 -7.14 -7.45
N VAL A 11 33.84 -8.17 -7.20
CA VAL A 11 33.49 -9.18 -8.22
C VAL A 11 32.48 -8.61 -9.23
N PHE A 12 31.61 -7.69 -8.78
CA PHE A 12 30.67 -6.95 -9.62
C PHE A 12 31.34 -6.21 -10.79
N VAL A 13 32.52 -5.61 -10.58
CA VAL A 13 33.26 -4.87 -11.62
C VAL A 13 33.90 -5.79 -12.66
N LEU A 14 34.18 -7.05 -12.33
CA LEU A 14 34.84 -7.98 -13.27
C LEU A 14 33.84 -8.67 -14.22
N CYS A 15 32.60 -8.93 -13.78
CA CYS A 15 31.52 -9.38 -14.67
C CYS A 15 30.99 -8.27 -15.59
N LEU A 16 31.17 -7.00 -15.21
CA LEU A 16 30.73 -5.83 -16.00
C LEU A 16 31.54 -5.58 -17.30
N MET A 17 32.68 -6.24 -17.49
CA MET A 17 33.55 -6.00 -18.67
C MET A 17 33.22 -6.84 -19.89
N VAL A 18 32.23 -7.74 -19.82
CA VAL A 18 31.84 -8.59 -20.94
C VAL A 18 30.34 -8.46 -21.15
N VAL A 19 29.97 -7.92 -22.31
CA VAL A 19 28.60 -7.71 -22.80
C VAL A 19 27.97 -6.38 -22.37
N ALA A 20 28.43 -5.28 -22.99
CA ALA A 20 27.49 -4.31 -23.52
C ALA A 20 26.69 -5.03 -24.63
N ALA A 21 25.72 -5.86 -24.24
CA ALA A 21 24.67 -6.25 -25.17
C ALA A 21 23.92 -4.96 -25.43
N GLU A 22 23.89 -4.54 -26.69
CA GLU A 22 22.79 -3.71 -27.16
C GLU A 22 21.52 -4.33 -26.58
N HIS A 23 20.83 -3.59 -25.71
CA HIS A 23 19.47 -3.94 -25.30
C HIS A 23 18.74 -4.32 -26.59
N PRO A 24 18.22 -5.55 -26.74
CA PRO A 24 17.51 -5.92 -27.95
C PRO A 24 16.42 -4.86 -28.15
N GLY A 25 16.52 -4.11 -29.24
CA GLY A 25 15.74 -2.91 -29.47
C GLY A 25 14.26 -3.18 -29.24
N HIS A 26 13.69 -2.51 -28.24
CA HIS A 26 12.27 -2.54 -27.90
C HIS A 26 11.45 -1.66 -28.87
N ASP A 27 11.73 -1.77 -30.17
CA ASP A 27 11.09 -1.02 -31.24
C ASP A 27 9.99 -1.85 -31.88
N ALA A 28 8.84 -1.95 -31.23
CA ALA A 28 7.55 -2.16 -31.89
C ALA A 28 6.40 -1.94 -30.91
N LEU A 29 5.49 -1.01 -31.25
CA LEU A 29 4.12 -1.02 -30.76
C LEU A 29 3.59 -2.46 -30.82
N CYS A 30 3.05 -2.99 -29.71
CA CYS A 30 2.51 -4.34 -29.68
C CYS A 30 1.55 -4.53 -30.88
N PRO A 31 1.77 -5.54 -31.76
CA PRO A 31 0.84 -5.79 -32.85
C PRO A 31 -0.57 -5.98 -32.26
N SER A 32 -1.58 -5.29 -32.80
CA SER A 32 -2.95 -5.34 -32.23
C SER A 32 -3.51 -6.77 -32.12
N THR A 33 -2.96 -7.71 -32.88
CA THR A 33 -3.25 -9.15 -32.81
C THR A 33 -2.82 -9.81 -31.51
N GLU A 34 -1.79 -9.31 -30.80
CA GLU A 34 -1.38 -9.84 -29.49
C GLU A 34 -2.23 -9.30 -28.32
N MET A 35 -3.05 -8.27 -28.55
CA MET A 35 -3.90 -7.61 -27.53
C MET A 35 -5.34 -8.16 -27.44
N THR A 36 -5.61 -9.31 -28.06
CA THR A 36 -6.90 -10.01 -27.92
C THR A 36 -6.82 -11.10 -26.84
N SER A 37 -7.99 -11.51 -26.31
CA SER A 37 -8.11 -12.54 -25.26
C SER A 37 -7.19 -13.72 -25.53
N GLY A 38 -6.32 -14.06 -24.58
CA GLY A 38 -5.40 -15.19 -24.71
C GLY A 38 -6.15 -16.53 -24.85
N PRO A 39 -5.53 -17.55 -25.48
CA PRO A 39 -6.04 -18.91 -25.39
C PRO A 39 -6.04 -19.36 -23.92
N PRO A 40 -6.92 -20.28 -23.50
CA PRO A 40 -6.83 -20.95 -22.20
C PRO A 40 -5.44 -21.57 -21.99
N ILE A 41 -4.95 -21.65 -20.74
CA ILE A 41 -3.62 -22.22 -20.39
C ILE A 41 -3.34 -23.56 -21.07
N ALA A 42 -4.34 -24.44 -21.10
CA ALA A 42 -4.17 -25.81 -21.57
C ALA A 42 -3.63 -25.89 -23.01
N ASP A 43 -3.81 -24.82 -23.80
CA ASP A 43 -3.39 -24.73 -25.20
C ASP A 43 -2.07 -23.97 -25.40
N THR A 44 -1.42 -23.50 -24.32
CA THR A 44 -0.24 -22.60 -24.39
C THR A 44 0.92 -22.98 -23.47
N LEU A 45 0.83 -24.09 -22.73
CA LEU A 45 1.97 -24.59 -21.95
C LEU A 45 3.05 -25.16 -22.87
N VAL A 46 4.29 -24.79 -22.59
CA VAL A 46 5.50 -25.39 -23.17
C VAL A 46 6.15 -26.33 -22.16
N THR A 47 6.83 -27.36 -22.68
CA THR A 47 7.61 -28.29 -21.87
C THR A 47 9.07 -27.86 -21.88
N SER A 48 9.71 -27.79 -20.73
CA SER A 48 11.13 -27.46 -20.62
C SER A 48 11.82 -28.38 -19.61
N HIS A 49 13.15 -28.44 -19.68
CA HIS A 49 13.94 -29.33 -18.85
C HIS A 49 15.00 -28.56 -18.06
N LEU A 50 14.97 -28.68 -16.73
CA LEU A 50 15.92 -28.06 -15.83
C LEU A 50 16.85 -29.12 -15.24
N THR A 51 18.14 -28.84 -15.28
CA THR A 51 19.18 -29.67 -14.66
C THR A 51 19.85 -28.86 -13.56
N VAL A 52 20.15 -29.48 -12.42
CA VAL A 52 20.94 -28.88 -11.33
C VAL A 52 22.11 -29.80 -11.03
N ASP A 53 23.32 -29.26 -11.08
CA ASP A 53 24.57 -29.98 -10.82
C ASP A 53 25.53 -29.16 -9.94
N GLY A 54 26.22 -29.83 -9.03
CA GLY A 54 27.27 -29.25 -8.20
C GLY A 54 26.98 -29.29 -6.70
N SER A 55 28.03 -29.18 -5.88
CA SER A 55 27.96 -29.22 -4.41
C SER A 55 27.28 -30.47 -3.81
N GLY A 56 27.36 -31.61 -4.50
CA GLY A 56 26.69 -32.85 -4.08
C GLY A 56 25.18 -32.91 -4.39
N ILE A 57 24.65 -31.93 -5.13
CA ILE A 57 23.33 -31.98 -5.75
C ILE A 57 23.51 -32.48 -7.18
N GLU A 58 22.75 -33.51 -7.54
CA GLU A 58 22.66 -34.01 -8.90
C GLU A 58 21.19 -34.30 -9.23
N LEU A 59 20.54 -33.35 -9.89
CA LEU A 59 19.16 -33.46 -10.37
C LEU A 59 19.16 -33.22 -11.87
N CYS A 60 19.30 -34.31 -12.62
CA CYS A 60 19.45 -34.22 -14.05
C CYS A 60 18.10 -34.24 -14.77
N SER A 61 17.88 -33.25 -15.63
CA SER A 61 16.79 -33.23 -16.63
C SER A 61 15.37 -33.37 -16.06
N MET A 62 15.04 -32.58 -15.05
CA MET A 62 13.67 -32.43 -14.55
C MET A 62 12.80 -31.74 -15.58
N GLU A 63 11.79 -32.46 -16.09
CA GLU A 63 10.77 -31.90 -16.97
C GLU A 63 9.80 -31.05 -16.15
N TYR A 64 9.45 -29.87 -16.64
CA TYR A 64 8.40 -29.04 -16.08
C TYR A 64 7.62 -28.34 -17.19
N ARG A 65 6.39 -27.97 -16.88
CA ARG A 65 5.51 -27.22 -17.79
C ARG A 65 5.31 -25.80 -17.33
N VAL A 66 5.34 -24.85 -18.25
CA VAL A 66 5.20 -23.42 -17.96
C VAL A 66 4.52 -22.74 -19.15
N PRO A 67 3.83 -21.59 -18.98
CA PRO A 67 3.26 -20.87 -20.12
C PRO A 67 4.31 -20.50 -21.16
N ALA A 68 3.93 -20.52 -22.43
CA ALA A 68 4.77 -19.97 -23.50
C ALA A 68 5.15 -18.51 -23.21
N LYS A 69 6.36 -18.12 -23.59
CA LYS A 69 6.96 -16.79 -23.32
C LYS A 69 7.18 -16.48 -21.82
N ALA A 70 7.11 -17.47 -20.94
CA ALA A 70 7.52 -17.28 -19.56
C ALA A 70 9.05 -17.13 -19.44
N THR A 71 9.49 -16.36 -18.45
CA THR A 71 10.92 -16.20 -18.15
C THR A 71 11.49 -17.43 -17.44
N MET A 72 12.82 -17.56 -17.39
CA MET A 72 13.47 -18.61 -16.61
C MET A 72 13.08 -18.56 -15.12
N TYR A 73 12.92 -17.36 -14.55
CA TYR A 73 12.45 -17.23 -13.16
C TYR A 73 11.08 -17.88 -12.96
N GLN A 74 10.13 -17.61 -13.86
CA GLN A 74 8.81 -18.23 -13.83
C GLN A 74 8.87 -19.74 -14.07
N GLY A 75 9.79 -20.21 -14.92
CA GLY A 75 10.08 -21.63 -15.08
C GLY A 75 10.55 -22.29 -13.79
N MET A 76 11.42 -21.62 -13.02
CA MET A 76 11.86 -22.12 -11.71
C MET A 76 10.71 -22.15 -10.69
N LEU A 77 9.82 -21.15 -10.67
CA LEU A 77 8.60 -21.18 -9.86
C LEU A 77 7.70 -22.37 -10.22
N ALA A 78 7.50 -22.62 -11.52
CA ALA A 78 6.72 -23.75 -12.02
C ALA A 78 7.37 -25.10 -11.66
N ALA A 79 8.69 -25.22 -11.85
CA ALA A 79 9.45 -26.42 -11.49
C ALA A 79 9.37 -26.70 -9.98
N SER A 80 9.49 -25.66 -9.14
CA SER A 80 9.40 -25.76 -7.68
C SER A 80 8.04 -26.28 -7.22
N GLN A 81 6.96 -25.78 -7.84
CA GLN A 81 5.62 -26.31 -7.57
C GLN A 81 5.45 -27.77 -8.04
N GLN A 82 5.88 -28.09 -9.25
CA GLN A 82 5.63 -29.40 -9.86
C GLN A 82 6.45 -30.51 -9.21
N HIS A 83 7.69 -30.21 -8.80
CA HIS A 83 8.62 -31.17 -8.18
C HIS A 83 8.65 -31.12 -6.66
N GLY A 84 7.99 -30.12 -6.05
CA GLY A 84 7.84 -29.97 -4.61
C GLY A 84 9.19 -29.97 -3.90
N ASN A 85 9.34 -30.82 -2.88
CA ASN A 85 10.58 -30.90 -2.09
C ASN A 85 11.82 -31.32 -2.89
N SER A 86 11.66 -31.84 -4.11
CA SER A 86 12.80 -32.24 -4.96
C SER A 86 13.49 -31.04 -5.60
N PHE A 87 12.81 -29.90 -5.74
CA PHE A 87 13.39 -28.68 -6.26
C PHE A 87 12.83 -27.46 -5.55
N LYS A 88 13.70 -26.72 -4.89
CA LYS A 88 13.42 -25.41 -4.31
C LYS A 88 14.57 -24.47 -4.62
N PHE A 89 14.28 -23.18 -4.65
CA PHE A 89 15.27 -22.15 -4.87
C PHE A 89 14.88 -20.88 -4.12
N GLU A 90 15.86 -20.03 -3.90
CA GLU A 90 15.68 -18.67 -3.40
C GLU A 90 16.28 -17.69 -4.40
N SER A 91 15.73 -16.49 -4.45
CA SER A 91 16.21 -15.41 -5.29
C SER A 91 16.16 -14.06 -4.57
N GLU A 92 16.96 -13.12 -5.06
CA GLU A 92 16.89 -11.71 -4.68
C GLU A 92 16.65 -10.87 -5.93
N ALA A 93 15.62 -10.01 -5.89
CA ALA A 93 15.31 -9.10 -6.99
C ALA A 93 16.17 -7.83 -6.92
N HIS A 94 16.72 -7.42 -8.06
CA HIS A 94 17.48 -6.19 -8.22
C HIS A 94 16.81 -5.26 -9.24
N PRO A 95 16.64 -3.95 -8.93
CA PRO A 95 15.86 -3.04 -9.77
C PRO A 95 16.31 -2.90 -11.24
N MET A 96 17.62 -3.08 -11.51
CA MET A 96 18.17 -2.95 -12.86
C MET A 96 18.42 -4.28 -13.58
N TRP A 97 18.50 -5.39 -12.83
CA TRP A 97 19.03 -6.65 -13.36
C TRP A 97 18.11 -7.84 -13.17
N GLY A 98 16.98 -7.64 -12.48
CA GLY A 98 16.01 -8.67 -12.22
C GLY A 98 16.45 -9.60 -11.10
N HIS A 99 16.04 -10.86 -11.18
CA HIS A 99 16.30 -11.89 -10.18
C HIS A 99 17.70 -12.46 -10.28
N PHE A 100 18.31 -12.59 -9.11
CA PHE A 100 19.51 -13.38 -8.90
C PHE A 100 19.16 -14.59 -8.05
N VAL A 101 19.42 -15.79 -8.57
CA VAL A 101 19.23 -17.04 -7.81
C VAL A 101 20.33 -17.13 -6.76
N SER A 102 19.93 -17.05 -5.48
CA SER A 102 20.84 -17.04 -4.34
C SER A 102 21.12 -18.45 -3.83
N SER A 103 20.14 -19.35 -3.92
CA SER A 103 20.27 -20.75 -3.52
C SER A 103 19.40 -21.69 -4.37
N ILE A 104 19.84 -22.94 -4.50
CA ILE A 104 19.04 -24.06 -5.04
C ILE A 104 19.21 -25.24 -4.09
N ASN A 105 18.10 -25.85 -3.66
CA ASN A 105 18.07 -26.98 -2.72
C ASN A 105 18.96 -26.78 -1.48
N ASP A 106 18.81 -25.63 -0.83
CA ASP A 106 19.55 -25.19 0.37
C ASP A 106 21.06 -24.97 0.17
N VAL A 107 21.58 -25.08 -1.06
CA VAL A 107 22.97 -24.73 -1.36
C VAL A 107 23.01 -23.28 -1.82
N GLY A 108 23.42 -22.41 -0.90
CA GLY A 108 23.58 -20.97 -1.13
C GLY A 108 24.87 -20.59 -1.83
N SER A 109 24.91 -19.38 -2.36
CA SER A 109 26.11 -18.76 -2.92
C SER A 109 27.07 -18.32 -1.80
N GLU A 110 28.08 -19.13 -1.48
CA GLU A 110 29.05 -18.87 -0.42
C GLU A 110 30.49 -19.11 -0.87
N GLY A 111 31.45 -18.43 -0.24
CA GLY A 111 32.88 -18.72 -0.44
C GLY A 111 33.42 -18.48 -1.85
N GLY A 112 32.74 -17.65 -2.66
CA GLY A 112 33.10 -17.39 -4.06
C GLY A 112 32.53 -18.40 -5.07
N PHE A 113 31.62 -19.27 -4.63
CA PHE A 113 30.82 -20.13 -5.50
C PHE A 113 29.46 -19.51 -5.79
N TYR A 114 28.98 -19.69 -7.01
CA TYR A 114 27.73 -19.14 -7.52
C TYR A 114 27.00 -20.15 -8.39
N TRP A 115 25.70 -19.91 -8.55
CA TRP A 115 24.84 -20.64 -9.48
C TRP A 115 24.89 -20.00 -10.86
N PHE A 116 25.39 -20.76 -11.84
CA PHE A 116 25.46 -20.34 -13.24
C PHE A 116 24.47 -21.14 -14.09
N ILE A 117 23.81 -20.47 -15.01
CA ILE A 117 22.90 -21.09 -15.96
C ILE A 117 23.59 -21.27 -17.33
N PHE A 118 23.42 -22.45 -17.91
CA PHE A 118 23.91 -22.82 -19.23
C PHE A 118 22.75 -23.28 -20.09
N ASP A 119 22.79 -22.93 -21.36
CA ASP A 119 21.94 -23.54 -22.38
C ASP A 119 22.47 -24.96 -22.65
N LYS A 120 21.61 -25.99 -22.57
CA LYS A 120 22.04 -27.40 -22.65
C LYS A 120 22.51 -27.80 -24.05
N ASP A 121 21.99 -27.16 -25.10
CA ASP A 121 22.32 -27.51 -26.48
C ASP A 121 23.69 -26.93 -26.88
N THR A 122 23.96 -25.71 -26.47
CA THR A 122 25.22 -25.01 -26.75
C THR A 122 26.28 -25.23 -25.67
N LEU A 123 25.86 -25.67 -24.47
CA LEU A 123 26.68 -25.83 -23.26
C LEU A 123 27.40 -24.55 -22.83
N LYS A 124 26.91 -23.38 -23.27
CA LYS A 124 27.48 -22.08 -22.95
C LYS A 124 26.66 -21.39 -21.87
N THR A 125 27.36 -20.64 -21.02
CA THR A 125 26.76 -19.74 -20.03
C THR A 125 25.84 -18.75 -20.73
N THR A 126 24.62 -18.55 -20.22
CA THR A 126 23.75 -17.49 -20.76
C THR A 126 24.31 -16.12 -20.34
N PRO A 127 24.46 -15.16 -21.26
CA PRO A 127 25.07 -13.87 -20.95
C PRO A 127 24.12 -12.90 -20.24
N VAL A 128 22.87 -13.31 -20.01
CA VAL A 128 21.78 -12.48 -19.47
C VAL A 128 21.19 -13.13 -18.22
N GLY A 129 20.59 -12.31 -17.35
CA GLY A 129 19.88 -12.75 -16.15
C GLY A 129 18.63 -13.58 -16.47
N VAL A 130 18.10 -14.28 -15.47
CA VAL A 130 16.99 -15.24 -15.65
C VAL A 130 15.69 -14.61 -16.17
N ASP A 131 15.49 -13.31 -15.98
CA ASP A 131 14.31 -12.61 -16.49
C ASP A 131 14.38 -12.31 -17.99
N PHE A 132 15.54 -12.41 -18.61
CA PHE A 132 15.74 -12.19 -20.05
C PHE A 132 15.78 -13.48 -20.87
N ILE A 133 15.63 -14.63 -20.21
CA ILE A 133 15.67 -15.94 -20.86
C ILE A 133 14.23 -16.40 -21.05
N ASP A 134 13.73 -16.29 -22.28
CA ASP A 134 12.43 -16.84 -22.65
C ASP A 134 12.49 -18.36 -22.77
N ILE A 135 11.56 -19.05 -22.12
CA ILE A 135 11.44 -20.51 -22.19
C ILE A 135 10.67 -20.89 -23.46
N ALA A 136 11.38 -21.50 -24.40
CA ALA A 136 10.78 -22.13 -25.57
C ALA A 136 10.39 -23.59 -25.31
N ASP A 137 9.51 -24.14 -26.15
CA ASP A 137 9.16 -25.56 -26.07
C ASP A 137 10.35 -26.47 -26.36
N ASN A 138 10.49 -27.50 -25.52
CA ASN A 138 11.62 -28.43 -25.44
C ASN A 138 12.98 -27.78 -25.18
N SER A 139 13.02 -26.53 -24.71
CA SER A 139 14.25 -25.91 -24.23
C SER A 139 14.82 -26.67 -23.03
N SER A 140 16.14 -26.58 -22.83
CA SER A 140 16.76 -27.18 -21.66
C SER A 140 17.93 -26.36 -21.15
N TYR A 141 17.98 -26.23 -19.82
CA TYR A 141 18.95 -25.40 -19.13
C TYR A 141 19.59 -26.17 -17.98
N ILE A 142 20.85 -25.82 -17.71
CA ILE A 142 21.67 -26.43 -16.67
C ILE A 142 22.08 -25.36 -15.68
N TRP A 143 21.69 -25.53 -14.42
CA TRP A 143 22.21 -24.79 -13.28
C TRP A 143 23.40 -25.53 -12.71
N HIS A 144 24.57 -24.89 -12.72
CA HIS A 144 25.81 -25.46 -12.24
C HIS A 144 26.42 -24.59 -11.15
N TYR A 145 26.73 -25.20 -10.01
CA TYR A 145 27.37 -24.55 -8.87
C TYR A 145 28.89 -24.58 -9.01
N SER A 146 29.50 -23.43 -9.27
CA SER A 146 30.96 -23.34 -9.49
C SER A 146 31.57 -22.08 -8.90
N ASN A 147 32.89 -22.09 -8.70
CA ASN A 147 33.69 -20.91 -8.34
C ASN A 147 34.40 -20.29 -9.55
N SER A 148 34.10 -20.75 -10.77
CA SER A 148 34.74 -20.24 -11.98
C SER A 148 34.05 -18.95 -12.40
N SER A 149 34.83 -17.89 -12.59
CA SER A 149 34.33 -16.54 -12.91
C SER A 149 34.29 -16.26 -14.42
N GLN A 150 34.35 -17.27 -15.29
CA GLN A 150 34.59 -17.05 -16.72
C GLN A 150 33.31 -17.26 -17.55
N PRO A 151 32.80 -16.23 -18.24
CA PRO A 151 31.84 -16.44 -19.33
C PRO A 151 32.49 -17.29 -20.43
N ASN A 152 31.72 -18.19 -21.07
CA ASN A 152 32.14 -19.17 -22.10
C ASN A 152 32.83 -20.47 -21.62
N THR A 153 32.74 -20.84 -20.35
CA THR A 153 33.07 -22.22 -19.97
C THR A 153 32.07 -23.18 -20.62
N THR A 154 32.54 -24.31 -21.16
CA THR A 154 31.67 -25.39 -21.63
C THR A 154 31.32 -26.27 -20.45
N TYR A 155 30.03 -26.49 -20.19
CA TYR A 155 29.61 -27.43 -19.16
C TYR A 155 30.04 -28.87 -19.52
N SER A 156 30.69 -29.57 -18.58
CA SER A 156 31.15 -30.96 -18.75
C SER A 156 30.73 -31.88 -17.60
N GLY A 157 29.67 -31.51 -16.87
CA GLY A 157 29.19 -32.25 -15.70
C GLY A 157 28.42 -33.54 -16.06
N PRO A 158 28.08 -34.36 -15.04
CA PRO A 158 27.56 -35.73 -15.22
C PRO A 158 26.17 -35.79 -15.86
N CYS A 159 25.40 -34.71 -15.80
CA CYS A 159 24.02 -34.68 -16.31
C CYS A 159 23.85 -34.64 -17.85
N VAL A 160 24.93 -34.74 -18.62
CA VAL A 160 24.84 -34.83 -20.09
C VAL A 160 24.35 -36.22 -20.49
N GLY A 161 23.13 -36.31 -21.03
CA GLY A 161 22.53 -37.56 -21.50
C GLY A 161 21.74 -38.36 -20.45
N SER A 162 21.45 -37.77 -19.28
CA SER A 162 20.60 -38.39 -18.27
C SER A 162 19.14 -38.51 -18.70
N SER A 163 18.44 -39.51 -18.15
CA SER A 163 17.01 -39.71 -18.38
C SER A 163 16.18 -38.54 -17.83
N VAL A 164 15.09 -38.22 -18.53
CA VAL A 164 14.15 -37.17 -18.13
C VAL A 164 13.36 -37.61 -16.90
N ILE A 165 13.26 -36.74 -15.90
CA ILE A 165 12.44 -36.94 -14.70
C ILE A 165 11.12 -36.18 -14.91
N PRO A 166 9.99 -36.89 -15.14
CA PRO A 166 8.70 -36.23 -15.35
C PRO A 166 8.20 -35.56 -14.05
N PRO A 167 7.38 -34.49 -14.15
CA PRO A 167 6.87 -33.81 -12.97
C PRO A 167 5.92 -34.72 -12.17
N PRO A 168 6.07 -34.85 -10.85
CA PRO A 168 5.20 -35.69 -10.03
C PRO A 168 3.81 -35.09 -9.82
N MET A 169 3.63 -33.79 -10.05
CA MET A 169 2.37 -33.08 -9.92
C MET A 169 2.14 -32.15 -11.13
N PRO A 170 0.88 -31.92 -11.55
CA PRO A 170 0.59 -30.95 -12.61
C PRO A 170 0.84 -29.51 -12.13
N LEU A 171 1.04 -28.59 -13.07
CA LEU A 171 1.01 -27.15 -12.79
C LEU A 171 -0.39 -26.79 -12.25
N THR A 172 -0.45 -26.14 -11.09
CA THR A 172 -1.71 -25.66 -10.50
C THR A 172 -1.84 -24.15 -10.53
N PHE A 173 -0.78 -23.40 -10.86
CA PHE A 173 -0.89 -21.97 -11.09
C PHE A 173 -1.92 -21.67 -12.19
N LYS A 174 -2.74 -20.63 -11.96
CA LYS A 174 -3.46 -19.93 -13.02
C LYS A 174 -2.50 -18.96 -13.70
N VAL A 175 -2.87 -18.42 -14.84
CA VAL A 175 -2.05 -17.48 -15.60
C VAL A 175 -2.91 -16.27 -15.92
N GLY A 176 -2.48 -15.14 -15.39
CA GLY A 176 -2.94 -13.85 -15.89
C GLY A 176 -1.94 -13.33 -16.91
N TYR A 177 -2.41 -12.54 -17.86
CA TYR A 177 -1.55 -11.80 -18.77
C TYR A 177 -1.65 -10.31 -18.46
N LEU A 178 -0.51 -9.63 -18.53
CA LEU A 178 -0.41 -8.20 -18.33
C LEU A 178 0.20 -7.54 -19.57
N SER A 179 -0.46 -6.49 -20.06
CA SER A 179 0.11 -5.58 -21.05
C SER A 179 0.12 -4.16 -20.51
N VAL A 180 1.05 -3.37 -21.02
CA VAL A 180 1.15 -1.94 -20.76
C VAL A 180 1.23 -1.23 -22.10
N SER A 181 0.39 -0.23 -22.30
CA SER A 181 0.43 0.60 -23.50
C SER A 181 0.23 2.07 -23.14
N SER A 182 0.87 2.94 -23.92
CA SER A 182 0.64 4.38 -23.86
C SER A 182 0.53 4.91 -25.28
N ALA A 183 -0.61 5.50 -25.62
CA ALA A 183 -0.82 6.13 -26.92
C ALA A 183 -0.13 7.50 -27.02
N ASN A 184 0.29 8.08 -25.88
CA ASN A 184 0.63 9.50 -25.76
C ASN A 184 2.06 9.75 -25.23
N THR A 185 2.87 8.72 -25.04
CA THR A 185 4.24 8.86 -24.51
C THR A 185 5.19 7.89 -25.20
N ASP A 186 6.48 8.23 -25.27
CA ASP A 186 7.55 7.34 -25.75
C ASP A 186 7.88 6.18 -24.78
N LEU A 187 6.95 5.82 -23.88
CA LEU A 187 7.15 4.67 -23.00
C LEU A 187 7.10 3.37 -23.79
N PHE A 188 7.94 2.45 -23.36
CA PHE A 188 8.01 1.10 -23.88
C PHE A 188 6.67 0.39 -23.66
N ALA A 189 6.13 -0.21 -24.73
CA ALA A 189 4.96 -1.05 -24.63
C ALA A 189 5.38 -2.42 -24.09
N VAL A 190 4.70 -2.88 -23.04
CA VAL A 190 4.89 -4.22 -22.49
C VAL A 190 3.84 -5.11 -23.12
N CYS A 191 4.27 -6.05 -23.96
CA CYS A 191 3.36 -6.91 -24.69
C CYS A 191 3.14 -8.23 -23.94
N LYS A 192 1.91 -8.42 -23.45
CA LYS A 192 1.30 -9.68 -23.02
C LYS A 192 2.27 -10.60 -22.26
N GLN A 193 2.73 -10.12 -21.12
CA GLN A 193 3.60 -10.88 -20.23
C GLN A 193 2.77 -11.82 -19.37
N PRO A 194 3.09 -13.12 -19.32
CA PRO A 194 2.43 -14.05 -18.41
C PRO A 194 2.82 -13.75 -16.97
N VAL A 195 1.90 -13.99 -16.03
CA VAL A 195 2.12 -13.92 -14.59
C VAL A 195 1.48 -15.16 -13.96
N LEU A 196 2.27 -15.92 -13.20
CA LEU A 196 1.81 -17.11 -12.50
C LEU A 196 1.03 -16.71 -11.25
N LEU A 197 -0.23 -17.12 -11.16
CA LEU A 197 -1.16 -16.76 -10.10
C LEU A 197 -1.50 -17.99 -9.25
N PRO A 198 -1.51 -17.88 -7.91
CA PRO A 198 -1.91 -18.99 -7.04
C PRO A 198 -3.36 -19.43 -7.32
N THR A 199 -3.71 -20.65 -6.93
CA THR A 199 -5.04 -21.26 -7.14
C THR A 199 -6.17 -20.54 -6.40
N THR A 200 -5.85 -19.81 -5.34
CA THR A 200 -6.80 -18.98 -4.58
C THR A 200 -7.44 -17.91 -5.47
N PRO A 201 -8.61 -17.38 -5.11
CA PRO A 201 -9.16 -16.21 -5.79
C PRO A 201 -8.13 -15.07 -5.80
N THR A 202 -7.79 -14.60 -6.99
CA THR A 202 -6.81 -13.55 -7.23
C THR A 202 -7.54 -12.37 -7.85
N THR A 203 -7.11 -11.16 -7.53
CA THR A 203 -7.68 -9.92 -8.05
C THR A 203 -6.72 -9.27 -9.03
N VAL A 204 -7.18 -8.26 -9.79
CA VAL A 204 -6.29 -7.46 -10.65
C VAL A 204 -5.17 -6.81 -9.82
N TYR A 205 -5.47 -6.37 -8.59
CA TYR A 205 -4.45 -5.85 -7.68
C TYR A 205 -3.34 -6.86 -7.40
N ALA A 206 -3.72 -8.10 -7.07
CA ALA A 206 -2.75 -9.17 -6.80
C ALA A 206 -1.99 -9.61 -8.06
N LEU A 207 -2.61 -9.55 -9.24
CA LEU A 207 -1.92 -9.77 -10.52
C LEU A 207 -0.79 -8.76 -10.73
N VAL A 208 -1.05 -7.47 -10.50
CA VAL A 208 -0.02 -6.43 -10.66
C VAL A 208 1.07 -6.54 -9.59
N ASP A 209 0.70 -6.86 -8.35
CA ASP A 209 1.67 -7.08 -7.26
C ASP A 209 2.60 -8.27 -7.56
N LEU A 210 2.05 -9.38 -8.07
CA LEU A 210 2.82 -10.53 -8.53
C LEU A 210 3.64 -10.23 -9.79
N ALA A 211 3.18 -9.33 -10.67
CA ALA A 211 3.95 -8.91 -11.82
C ALA A 211 5.21 -8.13 -11.41
N ASN A 212 5.11 -7.24 -10.41
CA ASN A 212 6.26 -6.55 -9.85
C ASN A 212 7.31 -7.51 -9.28
N ASP A 213 6.86 -8.64 -8.74
CA ASP A 213 7.77 -9.69 -8.27
C ASP A 213 8.30 -10.51 -9.44
N GLN A 214 7.46 -11.02 -10.35
CA GLN A 214 7.88 -12.02 -11.33
C GLN A 214 8.55 -11.48 -12.59
N ILE A 215 8.21 -10.24 -12.98
CA ILE A 215 8.71 -9.61 -14.21
C ILE A 215 9.16 -8.15 -13.94
N PRO A 216 10.02 -7.91 -12.92
CA PRO A 216 10.37 -6.57 -12.41
C PRO A 216 11.09 -5.68 -13.43
N LEU A 217 11.64 -6.27 -14.50
CA LEU A 217 12.30 -5.55 -15.59
C LEU A 217 11.34 -5.08 -16.68
N PHE A 218 10.16 -5.70 -16.73
CA PHE A 218 9.12 -5.37 -17.71
C PHE A 218 8.00 -4.56 -17.08
N VAL A 219 7.73 -4.73 -15.79
CA VAL A 219 6.65 -4.02 -15.10
C VAL A 219 7.14 -3.53 -13.75
N GLN A 220 7.15 -2.22 -13.58
CA GLN A 220 7.45 -1.53 -12.32
C GLN A 220 6.26 -0.67 -11.91
N ALA A 221 5.24 -1.32 -11.38
CA ALA A 221 4.06 -0.66 -10.86
C ALA A 221 4.29 -0.20 -9.41
N VAL A 222 4.02 1.08 -9.13
CA VAL A 222 3.85 1.55 -7.75
C VAL A 222 2.38 1.41 -7.39
N LEU A 223 2.10 0.56 -6.41
CA LEU A 223 0.75 0.29 -5.94
C LEU A 223 0.40 1.12 -4.71
N HIS A 224 -0.75 1.77 -4.74
CA HIS A 224 -1.29 2.46 -3.57
C HIS A 224 -2.13 1.49 -2.74
N ALA A 225 -1.49 0.88 -1.73
CA ALA A 225 -2.09 -0.17 -0.91
C ALA A 225 -3.45 0.17 -0.26
N PRO A 226 -3.72 1.42 0.20
CA PRO A 226 -5.02 1.78 0.76
C PRO A 226 -6.16 1.79 -0.26
N GLN A 227 -5.91 2.27 -1.49
CA GLN A 227 -6.94 2.36 -2.54
C GLN A 227 -6.92 1.18 -3.50
N LYS A 228 -5.92 0.30 -3.38
CA LYS A 228 -5.71 -0.86 -4.24
C LYS A 228 -5.63 -0.48 -5.71
N THR A 229 -4.87 0.58 -6.01
CA THR A 229 -4.72 1.15 -7.37
C THR A 229 -3.26 1.20 -7.80
N VAL A 230 -3.03 1.43 -9.09
CA VAL A 230 -1.70 1.75 -9.66
C VAL A 230 -1.54 3.27 -9.67
N THR A 231 -0.49 3.78 -9.03
CA THR A 231 -0.15 5.23 -9.01
C THR A 231 0.91 5.61 -10.02
N SER A 232 1.80 4.68 -10.35
CA SER A 232 2.73 4.83 -11.47
C SER A 232 3.04 3.46 -12.04
N LEU A 233 3.45 3.43 -13.29
CA LEU A 233 3.91 2.23 -13.95
C LEU A 233 5.09 2.60 -14.85
N ASP A 234 6.19 1.85 -14.72
CA ASP A 234 7.46 2.06 -15.43
C ASP A 234 8.00 3.50 -15.31
N GLY A 235 7.87 4.05 -14.09
CA GLY A 235 8.31 5.41 -13.75
C GLY A 235 7.37 6.52 -14.22
N LEU A 236 6.33 6.23 -14.99
CA LEU A 236 5.31 7.22 -15.34
C LEU A 236 4.19 7.24 -14.29
N ALA A 237 4.12 8.33 -13.54
CA ALA A 237 3.07 8.55 -12.56
C ALA A 237 1.78 9.05 -13.21
N ASN A 238 0.65 8.73 -12.59
CA ASN A 238 -0.63 9.36 -12.92
C ASN A 238 -0.53 10.89 -12.71
N ASP A 239 -1.15 11.66 -13.59
CA ASP A 239 -1.23 13.13 -13.50
C ASP A 239 -2.68 13.61 -13.66
N ASP A 240 -2.96 14.90 -13.51
CA ASP A 240 -4.31 15.46 -13.57
C ASP A 240 -5.14 15.10 -14.81
N ARG A 241 -4.49 14.85 -15.94
CA ARG A 241 -5.12 14.61 -17.24
C ARG A 241 -5.10 13.14 -17.65
N TYR A 242 -4.09 12.39 -17.24
CA TYR A 242 -3.87 11.01 -17.65
C TYR A 242 -3.69 10.08 -16.45
N ALA A 243 -4.18 8.85 -16.57
CA ALA A 243 -3.99 7.85 -15.52
C ALA A 243 -3.91 6.44 -16.10
N TRP A 244 -3.13 5.60 -15.45
CA TRP A 244 -3.10 4.16 -15.69
C TRP A 244 -4.46 3.55 -15.38
N THR A 245 -5.14 3.13 -16.44
CA THR A 245 -6.46 2.51 -16.36
C THR A 245 -6.36 1.07 -16.87
N GLY A 246 -6.82 0.13 -16.06
CA GLY A 246 -6.88 -1.28 -16.45
C GLY A 246 -8.08 -1.54 -17.37
N TYR A 247 -7.87 -2.34 -18.41
CA TYR A 247 -8.89 -2.83 -19.31
C TYR A 247 -8.75 -4.33 -19.47
N ARG A 248 -9.88 -5.04 -19.58
CA ARG A 248 -9.88 -6.43 -20.01
C ARG A 248 -9.61 -6.46 -21.52
N ALA A 249 -8.50 -7.07 -21.90
CA ALA A 249 -8.06 -7.14 -23.29
C ALA A 249 -9.08 -7.96 -24.13
N GLY A 250 -9.32 -7.51 -25.36
CA GLY A 250 -10.34 -8.08 -26.25
C GLY A 250 -11.77 -7.55 -26.06
N SER A 251 -12.24 -7.32 -24.82
CA SER A 251 -13.56 -6.69 -24.59
C SER A 251 -13.49 -5.17 -24.46
N ASN A 252 -12.30 -4.62 -24.18
CA ASN A 252 -12.12 -3.21 -23.80
C ASN A 252 -12.99 -2.79 -22.61
N GLU A 253 -13.41 -3.75 -21.78
CA GLU A 253 -14.14 -3.47 -20.55
C GLU A 253 -13.18 -2.80 -19.56
N LYS A 254 -13.55 -1.59 -19.13
CA LYS A 254 -12.79 -0.81 -18.15
C LYS A 254 -12.88 -1.48 -16.77
N ILE A 255 -11.74 -1.66 -16.13
CA ILE A 255 -11.64 -2.22 -14.78
C ILE A 255 -11.91 -1.08 -13.77
N PRO A 256 -12.68 -1.34 -12.71
CA PRO A 256 -12.85 -0.41 -11.59
C PRO A 256 -11.53 0.13 -11.06
N TYR A 257 -11.56 1.36 -10.57
CA TYR A 257 -10.39 2.01 -9.99
C TYR A 257 -9.76 1.18 -8.86
N ASP A 258 -10.57 0.69 -7.92
CA ASP A 258 -10.14 -0.30 -6.94
C ASP A 258 -9.97 -1.68 -7.61
N LEU A 259 -8.71 -2.02 -7.91
CA LEU A 259 -8.32 -3.23 -8.63
C LEU A 259 -8.58 -4.50 -7.80
N SER A 260 -8.87 -4.38 -6.50
CA SER A 260 -9.22 -5.53 -5.66
C SER A 260 -10.66 -6.00 -5.87
N LEU A 261 -11.51 -5.19 -6.51
CA LEU A 261 -12.90 -5.53 -6.78
C LEU A 261 -13.08 -6.44 -8.01
N THR A 262 -12.04 -6.57 -8.84
CA THR A 262 -12.09 -7.38 -10.05
C THR A 262 -11.30 -8.66 -9.86
N ALA A 263 -12.02 -9.78 -9.87
CA ALA A 263 -11.42 -11.10 -9.86
C ALA A 263 -10.75 -11.41 -11.20
N ILE A 264 -9.66 -12.16 -11.13
CA ILE A 264 -8.92 -12.70 -12.28
C ILE A 264 -9.23 -14.19 -12.42
N SER A 265 -9.65 -14.56 -13.62
CA SER A 265 -9.81 -15.94 -14.06
C SER A 265 -8.58 -16.42 -14.82
N ASP A 266 -8.48 -17.72 -15.02
CA ASP A 266 -7.39 -18.30 -15.77
C ASP A 266 -7.41 -17.90 -17.25
N GLY A 267 -6.28 -17.41 -17.77
CA GLY A 267 -6.15 -16.87 -19.13
C GLY A 267 -6.63 -15.42 -19.29
N ASP A 268 -7.11 -14.76 -18.23
CA ASP A 268 -7.50 -13.36 -18.27
C ASP A 268 -6.31 -12.48 -18.66
N HIS A 269 -6.56 -11.51 -19.53
CA HIS A 269 -5.56 -10.56 -19.99
C HIS A 269 -5.99 -9.14 -19.63
N ILE A 270 -5.16 -8.47 -18.84
CA ILE A 270 -5.35 -7.10 -18.41
C ILE A 270 -4.36 -6.20 -19.14
N GLU A 271 -4.87 -5.17 -19.80
CA GLU A 271 -4.08 -4.13 -20.43
C GLU A 271 -4.20 -2.85 -19.61
N PHE A 272 -3.08 -2.33 -19.11
CA PHE A 272 -3.03 -0.99 -18.54
C PHE A 272 -2.71 0.01 -19.63
N ARG A 273 -3.59 1.00 -19.79
CA ARG A 273 -3.43 2.09 -20.75
C ARG A 273 -3.19 3.40 -20.03
N TYR A 274 -2.25 4.20 -20.52
CA TYR A 274 -2.09 5.59 -20.10
C TYR A 274 -3.02 6.50 -20.90
N ASP A 275 -4.29 6.49 -20.51
CA ASP A 275 -5.36 7.15 -21.26
C ASP A 275 -5.79 8.46 -20.60
N GLU A 276 -6.37 9.33 -21.42
CA GLU A 276 -6.98 10.58 -21.00
C GLU A 276 -8.19 10.27 -20.11
N ARG A 277 -8.26 10.90 -18.93
CA ARG A 277 -9.29 10.59 -17.93
C ARG A 277 -10.69 10.89 -18.47
N SER A 278 -11.49 9.85 -18.72
CA SER A 278 -12.89 9.97 -19.15
C SER A 278 -13.89 10.19 -18.01
N GLU A 279 -13.45 9.96 -16.76
CA GLU A 279 -14.18 10.27 -15.55
C GLU A 279 -13.43 11.36 -14.79
N PRO A 280 -14.12 12.35 -14.18
CA PRO A 280 -13.46 13.30 -13.30
C PRO A 280 -12.79 12.51 -12.18
N MET A 281 -11.47 12.46 -12.18
CA MET A 281 -10.78 11.82 -11.07
C MET A 281 -11.07 12.63 -9.82
N ILE A 282 -11.39 11.92 -8.75
CA ILE A 282 -10.91 12.30 -7.43
C ILE A 282 -9.37 12.32 -7.62
N PRO A 283 -8.71 13.48 -7.69
CA PRO A 283 -7.39 13.61 -8.31
C PRO A 283 -6.32 12.82 -7.54
N ALA A 284 -5.54 12.01 -8.25
CA ALA A 284 -4.21 11.64 -7.80
C ALA A 284 -3.29 12.84 -8.04
N ASP A 285 -3.01 13.53 -6.95
CA ASP A 285 -1.78 14.25 -6.65
C ASP A 285 -1.27 15.32 -7.64
N ASN A 286 -2.09 16.34 -7.90
CA ASN A 286 -1.57 17.70 -7.92
C ASN A 286 -1.64 18.25 -6.50
N GLY A 287 -0.61 17.98 -5.70
CA GLY A 287 -0.38 18.65 -4.43
C GLY A 287 -1.59 18.70 -3.51
N ASP A 288 -2.02 17.54 -3.01
CA ASP A 288 -2.20 17.45 -1.56
C ASP A 288 -3.29 18.44 -1.02
N LEU A 289 -4.24 18.92 -1.82
CA LEU A 289 -5.39 19.66 -1.28
C LEU A 289 -6.35 18.62 -0.71
N CYS A 290 -6.73 18.78 0.57
CA CYS A 290 -7.91 18.09 1.08
C CYS A 290 -9.05 18.37 0.09
N PRO A 291 -9.65 17.34 -0.54
CA PRO A 291 -10.38 17.49 -1.79
C PRO A 291 -11.46 18.55 -1.66
N GLY A 292 -11.21 19.75 -2.19
CA GLY A 292 -12.16 20.87 -2.33
C GLY A 292 -13.11 21.10 -1.16
N GLU A 293 -12.77 20.68 0.06
CA GLU A 293 -13.64 20.92 1.20
C GLU A 293 -13.40 22.36 1.57
N GLU A 294 -14.26 23.24 1.06
CA GLU A 294 -14.50 24.53 1.70
C GLU A 294 -14.51 24.27 3.20
N LEU A 295 -13.79 25.11 3.96
CA LEU A 295 -13.72 25.05 5.42
C LEU A 295 -15.12 25.32 5.97
N THR A 296 -15.93 24.27 5.94
CA THR A 296 -17.35 24.23 6.24
C THR A 296 -17.51 23.31 7.42
N SER A 297 -18.46 23.65 8.28
CA SER A 297 -18.84 22.78 9.39
C SER A 297 -19.30 21.45 8.83
N GLY A 298 -18.86 20.36 9.45
CA GLY A 298 -19.35 19.04 9.13
C GLY A 298 -20.68 18.75 9.81
N PRO A 299 -21.29 17.59 9.49
CA PRO A 299 -22.51 17.16 10.16
C PRO A 299 -22.27 16.91 11.65
N THR A 300 -23.29 17.16 12.47
CA THR A 300 -23.21 17.00 13.92
C THR A 300 -23.19 15.53 14.31
N ILE A 301 -22.92 15.23 15.59
CA ILE A 301 -22.94 13.86 16.07
C ILE A 301 -24.28 13.19 15.82
N THR A 302 -25.39 13.92 16.01
CA THR A 302 -26.75 13.38 15.85
C THR A 302 -27.08 12.99 14.41
N ASP A 303 -26.50 13.69 13.44
CA ASP A 303 -26.74 13.46 12.01
C ASP A 303 -25.90 12.33 11.43
N THR A 304 -24.91 11.84 12.18
CA THR A 304 -23.91 10.88 11.69
C THR A 304 -23.97 9.53 12.38
N LEU A 305 -24.79 9.33 13.41
CA LEU A 305 -24.77 8.09 14.19
C LEU A 305 -25.13 6.86 13.35
N VAL A 306 -24.23 5.88 13.34
CA VAL A 306 -24.49 4.51 12.93
C VAL A 306 -24.60 3.60 14.16
N THR A 307 -25.35 2.51 14.02
CA THR A 307 -25.45 1.48 15.05
C THR A 307 -24.46 0.37 14.75
N SER A 308 -23.72 -0.10 15.75
CA SER A 308 -22.83 -1.26 15.64
C SER A 308 -22.92 -2.13 16.91
N TYR A 309 -22.34 -3.32 16.83
CA TYR A 309 -22.37 -4.33 17.88
C TYR A 309 -20.95 -4.79 18.22
N LEU A 310 -20.71 -5.02 19.50
CA LEU A 310 -19.45 -5.56 19.99
C LEU A 310 -19.74 -6.73 20.93
N SER A 311 -18.98 -7.80 20.74
CA SER A 311 -18.99 -8.96 21.64
C SER A 311 -17.60 -9.18 22.23
N VAL A 312 -17.54 -9.73 23.45
CA VAL A 312 -16.32 -10.11 24.15
C VAL A 312 -16.49 -11.55 24.62
N ASP A 313 -15.54 -12.41 24.29
CA ASP A 313 -15.53 -13.83 24.64
C ASP A 313 -14.14 -14.28 25.08
N GLY A 314 -14.07 -15.08 26.14
CA GLY A 314 -12.84 -15.66 26.65
C GLY A 314 -12.27 -14.94 27.88
N GLY A 315 -11.19 -15.48 28.44
CA GLY A 315 -10.55 -14.92 29.63
C GLY A 315 -11.43 -14.89 30.89
N GLY A 316 -12.48 -15.72 30.93
CA GLY A 316 -13.45 -15.77 32.03
C GLY A 316 -14.61 -14.77 31.91
N THR A 317 -14.67 -14.00 30.83
CA THR A 317 -15.78 -13.07 30.53
C THR A 317 -16.49 -13.48 29.24
N VAL A 318 -17.82 -13.36 29.23
CA VAL A 318 -18.63 -13.52 28.02
C VAL A 318 -19.71 -12.45 28.03
N GLN A 319 -19.68 -11.58 27.03
CA GLN A 319 -20.64 -10.51 26.86
C GLN A 319 -20.88 -10.27 25.38
N CYS A 320 -22.05 -10.66 24.91
CA CYS A 320 -22.32 -10.75 23.48
C CYS A 320 -23.26 -9.63 23.02
N SER A 321 -23.06 -9.19 21.77
CA SER A 321 -23.96 -8.30 21.04
C SER A 321 -24.30 -6.98 21.76
N MET A 322 -23.32 -6.35 22.40
CA MET A 322 -23.50 -5.00 22.96
C MET A 322 -23.72 -4.01 21.84
N LYS A 323 -24.90 -3.42 21.81
CA LYS A 323 -25.27 -2.39 20.85
C LYS A 323 -24.70 -1.05 21.29
N TYR A 324 -24.02 -0.35 20.39
CA TYR A 324 -23.55 1.00 20.62
C TYR A 324 -23.79 1.87 19.38
N ARG A 325 -23.79 3.18 19.57
CA ARG A 325 -23.87 4.16 18.48
C ARG A 325 -22.59 4.96 18.38
N VAL A 326 -22.14 5.21 17.17
CA VAL A 326 -20.91 5.96 16.92
C VAL A 326 -21.08 6.71 15.59
N PRO A 327 -20.41 7.86 15.38
CA PRO A 327 -20.46 8.54 14.09
C PRO A 327 -20.01 7.63 12.93
N ALA A 328 -20.67 7.77 11.79
CA ALA A 328 -20.31 7.09 10.56
C ALA A 328 -18.83 7.32 10.24
N LYS A 329 -18.19 6.30 9.66
CA LYS A 329 -16.74 6.30 9.33
C LYS A 329 -15.81 6.38 10.55
N SER A 330 -16.31 6.23 11.77
CA SER A 330 -15.42 6.06 12.93
C SER A 330 -14.67 4.73 12.84
N THR A 331 -13.47 4.66 13.38
CA THR A 331 -12.70 3.42 13.48
C THR A 331 -13.29 2.50 14.54
N VAL A 332 -12.90 1.21 14.55
CA VAL A 332 -13.28 0.29 15.63
C VAL A 332 -12.77 0.79 16.97
N TYR A 333 -11.56 1.39 17.03
CA TYR A 333 -11.05 2.00 18.26
C TYR A 333 -11.99 3.08 18.80
N GLN A 334 -12.45 3.99 17.93
CA GLN A 334 -13.45 5.00 18.28
C GLN A 334 -14.81 4.38 18.66
N GLY A 335 -15.18 3.28 18.01
CA GLY A 335 -16.33 2.46 18.39
C GLY A 335 -16.21 1.89 19.81
N MET A 336 -15.02 1.43 20.22
CA MET A 336 -14.76 0.96 21.58
C MET A 336 -14.85 2.09 22.61
N LEU A 337 -14.33 3.29 22.30
CA LEU A 337 -14.51 4.47 23.16
C LEU A 337 -16.00 4.81 23.35
N ALA A 338 -16.75 4.80 22.26
CA ALA A 338 -18.20 5.04 22.27
C ALA A 338 -18.95 3.97 23.06
N ALA A 339 -18.59 2.69 22.89
CA ALA A 339 -19.17 1.57 23.62
C ALA A 339 -18.86 1.67 25.12
N SER A 340 -17.62 2.02 25.48
CA SER A 340 -17.21 2.12 26.89
C SER A 340 -17.96 3.24 27.62
N GLN A 341 -18.17 4.37 26.95
CA GLN A 341 -19.04 5.41 27.51
C GLN A 341 -20.50 4.93 27.64
N GLN A 342 -21.07 4.35 26.58
CA GLN A 342 -22.50 4.00 26.54
C GLN A 342 -22.88 2.85 27.48
N HIS A 343 -21.93 1.98 27.82
CA HIS A 343 -22.12 0.83 28.71
C HIS A 343 -21.48 1.00 30.08
N GLY A 344 -20.64 2.03 30.29
CA GLY A 344 -19.93 2.27 31.54
C GLY A 344 -19.15 1.03 31.98
N ASN A 345 -19.31 0.63 33.23
CA ASN A 345 -18.70 -0.59 33.79
C ASN A 345 -19.10 -1.89 33.06
N GLY A 346 -20.11 -1.83 32.18
CA GLY A 346 -20.47 -2.94 31.30
C GLY A 346 -19.50 -3.13 30.14
N PHE A 347 -18.64 -2.17 29.81
CA PHE A 347 -17.55 -2.36 28.87
C PHE A 347 -16.41 -1.38 29.13
N GLU A 348 -15.25 -1.92 29.48
CA GLU A 348 -14.02 -1.15 29.67
C GLU A 348 -12.90 -1.81 28.88
N PHE A 349 -11.93 -1.02 28.44
CA PHE A 349 -10.76 -1.55 27.75
C PHE A 349 -9.57 -0.63 27.96
N GLU A 350 -8.37 -1.20 27.83
CA GLU A 350 -7.12 -0.45 27.78
C GLU A 350 -6.41 -0.77 26.48
N SER A 351 -5.62 0.20 26.02
CA SER A 351 -4.80 0.06 24.83
C SER A 351 -3.38 0.58 25.09
N THR A 352 -2.43 0.04 24.34
CA THR A 352 -1.08 0.58 24.22
C THR A 352 -0.86 1.06 22.80
N LEU A 353 -0.34 2.28 22.66
CA LEU A 353 -0.04 2.87 21.37
C LEU A 353 1.35 2.44 20.87
N TYR A 354 1.39 1.83 19.69
CA TYR A 354 2.62 1.57 18.96
C TYR A 354 2.72 2.50 17.73
N ALA A 355 3.82 3.26 17.64
CA ALA A 355 3.98 4.31 16.63
C ALA A 355 3.85 3.86 15.16
N LYS A 356 4.08 2.57 14.87
CA LYS A 356 3.94 1.98 13.52
C LYS A 356 2.59 1.27 13.27
N PHE A 357 1.96 0.75 14.31
CA PHE A 357 0.83 -0.19 14.17
C PHE A 357 -0.47 0.34 14.77
N GLY A 358 -0.43 1.47 15.47
CA GLY A 358 -1.60 2.05 16.15
C GLY A 358 -1.85 1.44 17.52
N HIS A 359 -3.11 1.44 17.92
CA HIS A 359 -3.61 0.93 19.19
C HIS A 359 -3.63 -0.60 19.18
N PHE A 360 -2.94 -1.16 20.16
CA PHE A 360 -3.05 -2.55 20.51
C PHE A 360 -3.90 -2.67 21.77
N ILE A 361 -4.98 -3.45 21.71
CA ILE A 361 -5.86 -3.63 22.87
C ILE A 361 -5.18 -4.58 23.85
N THR A 362 -4.88 -4.06 25.04
CA THR A 362 -4.11 -4.76 26.08
C THR A 362 -4.99 -5.26 27.22
N SER A 363 -6.22 -4.78 27.34
CA SER A 363 -7.18 -5.41 28.24
C SER A 363 -8.61 -5.09 27.81
N ILE A 364 -9.54 -5.98 28.12
CA ILE A 364 -10.98 -5.76 28.00
C ILE A 364 -11.61 -6.26 29.31
N ASN A 365 -12.47 -5.45 29.93
CA ASN A 365 -13.12 -5.72 31.22
C ASN A 365 -12.13 -6.21 32.29
N SER A 366 -11.00 -5.49 32.45
CA SER A 366 -9.91 -5.82 33.38
C SER A 366 -9.18 -7.15 33.12
N VAL A 367 -9.43 -7.82 31.99
CA VAL A 367 -8.72 -9.05 31.61
C VAL A 367 -7.59 -8.71 30.64
N ALA A 368 -6.36 -8.81 31.13
CA ALA A 368 -5.15 -8.60 30.35
C ALA A 368 -4.55 -9.92 29.83
N PRO A 369 -3.92 -9.93 28.64
CA PRO A 369 -3.05 -10.99 28.14
C PRO A 369 -2.06 -11.53 29.16
N MET A 370 -2.05 -12.86 29.37
CA MET A 370 -1.03 -13.58 30.13
C MET A 370 -0.52 -14.78 29.33
N GLY A 371 0.78 -15.07 29.42
CA GLY A 371 1.34 -16.34 28.94
C GLY A 371 1.19 -16.60 27.44
N GLY A 372 1.29 -15.56 26.59
CA GLY A 372 1.17 -15.69 25.13
C GLY A 372 -0.25 -15.67 24.58
N SER A 373 -1.25 -15.34 25.41
CA SER A 373 -2.61 -15.02 24.93
C SER A 373 -2.70 -13.59 24.42
N TYR A 374 -3.71 -13.28 23.62
CA TYR A 374 -4.00 -11.97 23.04
C TYR A 374 -5.50 -11.75 22.88
N TRP A 375 -5.89 -10.49 22.74
CA TRP A 375 -7.23 -10.10 22.29
C TRP A 375 -7.25 -9.99 20.77
N LEU A 376 -7.93 -10.93 20.11
CA LEU A 376 -8.11 -10.94 18.67
C LEU A 376 -9.50 -10.43 18.29
N ILE A 377 -9.61 -9.71 17.18
CA ILE A 377 -10.86 -9.18 16.66
C ILE A 377 -11.31 -9.95 15.41
N PHE A 378 -12.56 -10.41 15.45
CA PHE A 378 -13.21 -11.15 14.37
C PHE A 378 -14.39 -10.34 13.83
N ASP A 379 -14.63 -10.44 12.53
CA ASP A 379 -15.87 -9.97 11.94
C ASP A 379 -16.99 -10.97 12.23
N ASP A 380 -18.08 -10.50 12.82
CA ASP A 380 -19.17 -11.38 13.27
C ASP A 380 -20.00 -11.95 12.11
N VAL A 381 -19.92 -11.38 10.90
CA VAL A 381 -20.63 -11.93 9.74
C VAL A 381 -19.87 -13.10 9.14
N THR A 382 -18.59 -12.89 8.85
CA THR A 382 -17.71 -13.88 8.23
C THR A 382 -17.12 -14.87 9.24
N LYS A 383 -17.16 -14.52 10.53
CA LYS A 383 -16.47 -15.23 11.63
C LYS A 383 -14.96 -15.31 11.47
N MET A 384 -14.38 -14.55 10.54
CA MET A 384 -12.95 -14.57 10.26
C MET A 384 -12.23 -13.48 11.05
N LEU A 385 -10.98 -13.78 11.41
CA LEU A 385 -10.06 -12.80 11.98
C LEU A 385 -9.93 -11.61 11.02
N THR A 386 -9.98 -10.39 11.53
CA THR A 386 -9.82 -9.21 10.69
C THR A 386 -8.37 -9.04 10.26
N PRO A 387 -8.08 -8.72 8.97
CA PRO A 387 -6.71 -8.66 8.45
C PRO A 387 -5.91 -7.44 8.91
N VAL A 388 -6.55 -6.47 9.57
CA VAL A 388 -5.95 -5.21 10.02
C VAL A 388 -6.41 -4.86 11.44
N GLY A 389 -5.70 -3.95 12.12
CA GLY A 389 -5.99 -3.54 13.49
C GLY A 389 -7.15 -2.52 13.63
N VAL A 390 -7.50 -2.20 14.88
CA VAL A 390 -8.69 -1.40 15.25
C VAL A 390 -8.72 0.02 14.70
N ASP A 391 -7.57 0.59 14.35
CA ASP A 391 -7.47 1.94 13.78
C ASP A 391 -7.72 1.96 12.25
N SER A 392 -7.69 0.80 11.59
CA SER A 392 -7.87 0.70 10.13
C SER A 392 -9.27 0.22 9.74
N ILE A 393 -9.97 -0.46 10.64
CA ILE A 393 -11.32 -0.95 10.41
C ILE A 393 -12.32 0.17 10.68
N HIS A 394 -13.15 0.50 9.70
CA HIS A 394 -14.18 1.52 9.82
C HIS A 394 -15.54 0.87 10.13
N VAL A 395 -16.23 1.41 11.14
CA VAL A 395 -17.55 0.95 11.56
C VAL A 395 -18.60 1.41 10.55
N LYS A 396 -19.41 0.45 10.07
CA LYS A 396 -20.59 0.71 9.23
C LYS A 396 -21.85 0.45 10.04
N ASN A 397 -22.98 0.95 9.55
CA ASN A 397 -24.27 0.67 10.18
C ASN A 397 -24.57 -0.84 10.09
N GLY A 398 -24.83 -1.46 11.24
CA GLY A 398 -25.04 -2.89 11.38
C GLY A 398 -23.77 -3.71 11.53
N SER A 399 -22.56 -3.12 11.47
CA SER A 399 -21.31 -3.85 11.72
C SER A 399 -21.32 -4.51 13.08
N SER A 400 -20.76 -5.71 13.17
CA SER A 400 -20.64 -6.47 14.42
C SER A 400 -19.25 -7.10 14.50
N TYR A 401 -18.58 -6.92 15.64
CA TYR A 401 -17.22 -7.40 15.86
C TYR A 401 -17.15 -8.22 17.16
N ILE A 402 -16.35 -9.27 17.15
CA ILE A 402 -16.13 -10.15 18.30
C ILE A 402 -14.68 -10.04 18.74
N TRP A 403 -14.47 -9.66 19.99
CA TRP A 403 -13.20 -9.77 20.69
C TRP A 403 -13.10 -11.13 21.34
N HIS A 404 -12.09 -11.91 20.96
CA HIS A 404 -11.86 -13.24 21.51
C HIS A 404 -10.47 -13.33 22.14
N TYR A 405 -10.43 -13.74 23.41
CA TYR A 405 -9.20 -13.97 24.15
C TYR A 405 -8.66 -15.36 23.84
N THR A 406 -7.52 -15.45 23.16
CA THR A 406 -6.96 -16.72 22.72
C THR A 406 -5.43 -16.69 22.69
N ASN A 407 -4.80 -17.87 22.72
CA ASN A 407 -3.36 -18.05 22.47
C ASN A 407 -3.06 -18.51 21.02
N ASP A 408 -4.08 -18.55 20.16
CA ASP A 408 -3.92 -18.90 18.75
C ASP A 408 -3.22 -17.76 18.00
N THR A 409 -2.21 -18.11 17.20
CA THR A 409 -1.42 -17.18 16.37
C THR A 409 -1.71 -17.35 14.87
N GLY A 410 -2.69 -18.17 14.49
CA GLY A 410 -3.05 -18.40 13.10
C GLY A 410 -3.75 -17.21 12.44
N HIS A 411 -3.45 -16.95 11.16
CA HIS A 411 -4.08 -15.88 10.37
C HIS A 411 -5.44 -16.27 9.74
N ASN A 412 -5.80 -17.57 9.75
CA ASN A 412 -7.05 -18.11 9.18
C ASN A 412 -7.94 -18.75 10.27
N VAL A 413 -8.03 -18.11 11.42
CA VAL A 413 -8.84 -18.61 12.54
C VAL A 413 -10.30 -18.22 12.31
N THR A 414 -11.19 -19.18 12.49
CA THR A 414 -12.65 -18.94 12.48
C THR A 414 -13.17 -18.98 13.91
N TYR A 415 -13.86 -17.92 14.33
CA TYR A 415 -14.49 -17.88 15.64
C TYR A 415 -15.69 -18.84 15.72
N ARG A 416 -15.75 -19.64 16.80
CA ARG A 416 -16.82 -20.61 17.07
C ARG A 416 -17.42 -20.48 18.48
N GLY A 417 -17.15 -19.38 19.17
CA GLY A 417 -17.56 -19.18 20.56
C GLY A 417 -19.05 -18.85 20.75
N PRO A 418 -19.50 -18.66 22.01
CA PRO A 418 -20.91 -18.56 22.40
C PRO A 418 -21.63 -17.29 21.91
N CYS A 419 -20.89 -16.27 21.48
CA CYS A 419 -21.49 -15.01 21.01
C CYS A 419 -22.15 -15.07 19.62
N VAL A 420 -22.21 -16.24 18.98
CA VAL A 420 -22.92 -16.39 17.71
C VAL A 420 -24.44 -16.38 17.95
N GLY A 421 -25.14 -15.39 17.41
CA GLY A 421 -26.61 -15.33 17.43
C GLY A 421 -27.23 -14.88 18.75
N SER A 422 -26.45 -14.24 19.64
CA SER A 422 -26.94 -13.74 20.93
C SER A 422 -27.86 -12.52 20.78
N SER A 423 -28.82 -12.39 21.70
CA SER A 423 -29.66 -11.19 21.84
C SER A 423 -28.84 -9.95 22.16
N PHE A 424 -29.25 -8.78 21.66
CA PHE A 424 -28.49 -7.55 21.86
C PHE A 424 -28.71 -6.91 23.23
N ILE A 425 -27.64 -6.33 23.78
CA ILE A 425 -27.68 -5.51 25.00
C ILE A 425 -27.74 -4.04 24.57
N PRO A 426 -28.81 -3.29 24.88
CA PRO A 426 -28.92 -1.89 24.50
C PRO A 426 -27.95 -1.00 25.31
N PRO A 427 -27.54 0.17 24.79
CA PRO A 427 -26.71 1.12 25.53
C PRO A 427 -27.44 1.63 26.78
N THR A 428 -26.71 1.81 27.88
CA THR A 428 -27.25 2.25 29.17
C THR A 428 -27.43 3.77 29.24
N ILE A 429 -26.58 4.52 28.54
CA ILE A 429 -26.64 5.98 28.43
C ILE A 429 -26.44 6.43 26.97
N PRO A 430 -26.92 7.62 26.57
CA PRO A 430 -26.63 8.16 25.25
C PRO A 430 -25.14 8.52 25.08
N LEU A 431 -24.68 8.53 23.84
CA LEU A 431 -23.35 9.04 23.50
C LEU A 431 -23.29 10.55 23.78
N THR A 432 -22.31 10.99 24.57
CA THR A 432 -22.06 12.39 24.96
C THR A 432 -20.76 12.94 24.38
N TYR A 433 -20.23 12.33 23.34
CA TYR A 433 -19.15 12.91 22.56
C TYR A 433 -19.66 14.05 21.66
N LYS A 434 -18.75 14.90 21.23
CA LYS A 434 -18.87 15.79 20.08
C LYS A 434 -18.04 15.21 18.95
N VAL A 435 -18.46 15.44 17.73
CA VAL A 435 -17.68 15.19 16.52
C VAL A 435 -16.99 16.48 16.13
N VAL A 436 -15.68 16.42 15.95
CA VAL A 436 -14.91 17.50 15.34
C VAL A 436 -14.09 16.94 14.21
N TYR A 437 -14.05 17.67 13.11
CA TYR A 437 -13.29 17.34 11.92
C TYR A 437 -11.96 18.08 11.96
N LEU A 438 -10.86 17.34 11.81
CA LEU A 438 -9.51 17.89 11.83
C LEU A 438 -8.86 17.72 10.46
N THR A 439 -8.35 18.84 9.95
CA THR A 439 -7.55 18.90 8.75
C THR A 439 -6.17 19.50 9.07
N ILE A 440 -5.11 18.94 8.51
CA ILE A 440 -3.75 19.49 8.60
C ILE A 440 -3.22 19.56 7.17
N SER A 441 -3.12 20.78 6.65
CA SER A 441 -2.70 21.07 5.28
C SER A 441 -1.28 21.66 5.25
N GLY A 442 -0.40 20.98 4.53
CA GLY A 442 1.01 21.30 4.40
C GLY A 442 1.35 21.92 3.05
N ALA A 443 0.47 22.71 2.45
CA ALA A 443 0.63 23.26 1.09
C ALA A 443 2.03 23.87 0.85
N ASN A 444 2.56 24.59 1.84
CA ASN A 444 3.88 25.22 1.74
C ASN A 444 5.02 24.41 2.39
N VAL A 445 4.78 23.19 2.86
CA VAL A 445 5.81 22.37 3.54
C VAL A 445 6.95 22.01 2.58
N HIS A 446 6.62 21.67 1.33
CA HIS A 446 7.61 21.38 0.27
C HIS A 446 8.56 22.55 0.00
N GLN A 447 8.17 23.79 0.33
CA GLN A 447 9.03 24.97 0.19
C GLN A 447 10.11 25.05 1.29
N THR A 448 9.97 24.28 2.37
CA THR A 448 10.84 24.36 3.55
C THR A 448 11.58 23.08 3.90
N THR A 449 11.13 21.92 3.41
CA THR A 449 11.71 20.59 3.69
C THR A 449 11.64 19.68 2.46
N ASN A 450 12.63 18.79 2.29
CA ASN A 450 12.59 17.68 1.33
C ASN A 450 11.70 16.51 1.80
N ASP A 451 10.97 16.67 2.91
CA ASP A 451 10.24 15.61 3.57
C ASP A 451 8.91 15.26 2.86
N THR A 452 8.56 13.98 2.93
CA THR A 452 7.27 13.41 2.57
C THR A 452 6.22 13.71 3.65
N PHE A 453 5.91 14.99 3.84
CA PHE A 453 4.89 15.41 4.79
C PHE A 453 3.54 14.77 4.43
N LYS A 454 2.94 14.08 5.39
CA LYS A 454 1.64 13.45 5.23
C LYS A 454 0.56 14.40 5.72
N ARG A 455 -0.28 14.94 4.83
CA ARG A 455 -1.46 15.72 5.22
C ARG A 455 -2.50 14.86 5.93
N VAL A 456 -3.40 15.55 6.62
CA VAL A 456 -4.55 14.95 7.30
C VAL A 456 -5.80 15.58 6.74
N CYS A 457 -6.64 14.78 6.07
CA CYS A 457 -7.85 15.27 5.42
C CYS A 457 -9.08 14.92 6.24
N LYS A 458 -9.77 15.94 6.75
CA LYS A 458 -11.08 15.89 7.44
C LYS A 458 -11.30 14.65 8.31
N GLN A 459 -10.35 14.37 9.19
CA GLN A 459 -10.43 13.21 10.08
C GLN A 459 -11.39 13.48 11.22
N THR A 460 -12.24 12.50 11.51
CA THR A 460 -13.17 12.56 12.63
C THR A 460 -12.42 12.34 13.95
N VAL A 461 -12.59 13.26 14.89
CA VAL A 461 -12.10 13.13 16.27
C VAL A 461 -13.30 13.17 17.21
N LEU A 462 -13.41 12.16 18.08
CA LEU A 462 -14.47 12.12 19.08
C LEU A 462 -13.99 12.85 20.34
N ILE A 463 -14.58 14.01 20.63
CA ILE A 463 -14.21 14.81 21.80
C ILE A 463 -15.24 14.63 22.91
N PRO A 464 -14.87 14.27 24.15
CA PRO A 464 -15.82 14.23 25.27
C PRO A 464 -16.49 15.60 25.45
N SER A 465 -17.81 15.67 25.67
CA SER A 465 -18.53 16.97 25.70
C SER A 465 -17.99 18.00 26.69
N LYS A 466 -17.36 17.55 27.78
CA LYS A 466 -16.72 18.41 28.79
C LYS A 466 -15.48 19.14 28.27
N GLU A 467 -14.81 18.60 27.25
CA GLU A 467 -13.66 19.22 26.63
C GLU A 467 -14.15 20.23 25.59
N THR A 468 -13.52 21.41 25.62
CA THR A 468 -14.02 22.55 24.87
C THR A 468 -12.97 23.28 24.07
N SER A 469 -11.67 23.01 24.20
CA SER A 469 -10.65 23.80 23.49
C SER A 469 -10.03 23.09 22.29
N VAL A 470 -9.53 23.87 21.32
CA VAL A 470 -8.75 23.35 20.19
C VAL A 470 -7.45 22.69 20.66
N PHE A 471 -6.85 23.17 21.75
CA PHE A 471 -5.69 22.52 22.35
C PHE A 471 -6.00 21.07 22.78
N ARG A 472 -7.12 20.88 23.50
CA ARG A 472 -7.59 19.53 23.92
C ARG A 472 -7.96 18.66 22.73
N LEU A 473 -8.54 19.23 21.68
CA LEU A 473 -8.79 18.51 20.42
C LEU A 473 -7.50 17.86 19.89
N LEU A 474 -6.37 18.59 19.86
CA LEU A 474 -5.12 18.05 19.33
C LEU A 474 -4.50 16.97 20.21
N GLU A 475 -4.57 17.11 21.53
CA GLU A 475 -4.15 16.04 22.46
C GLU A 475 -4.98 14.76 22.25
N ILE A 476 -6.30 14.92 22.10
CA ILE A 476 -7.20 13.80 21.84
C ILE A 476 -6.92 13.20 20.47
N ALA A 477 -6.70 14.01 19.43
CA ALA A 477 -6.38 13.55 18.08
C ALA A 477 -5.08 12.72 18.07
N ASN A 478 -4.04 13.17 18.77
CA ASN A 478 -2.80 12.40 18.96
C ASN A 478 -3.04 11.03 19.59
N SER A 479 -4.07 10.91 20.44
CA SER A 479 -4.42 9.64 21.09
C SER A 479 -5.44 8.81 20.32
N GLN A 480 -6.25 9.38 19.43
CA GLN A 480 -7.30 8.63 18.72
C GLN A 480 -6.92 8.23 17.30
N ILE A 481 -6.14 9.08 16.62
CA ILE A 481 -5.71 8.86 15.24
C ILE A 481 -4.18 9.02 15.09
N PRO A 482 -3.37 8.34 15.92
CA PRO A 482 -1.91 8.56 16.05
C PRO A 482 -1.09 8.20 14.80
N ILE A 483 -1.64 7.35 13.93
CA ILE A 483 -1.01 6.98 12.66
C ILE A 483 -1.11 8.15 11.65
N THR A 484 -2.12 9.00 11.82
CA THR A 484 -2.47 10.06 10.86
C THR A 484 -2.06 11.43 11.38
N VAL A 485 -2.25 11.69 12.68
CA VAL A 485 -1.93 12.98 13.33
C VAL A 485 -0.82 12.78 14.37
N LYS A 486 0.26 13.54 14.22
CA LYS A 486 1.35 13.66 15.20
C LYS A 486 1.63 15.14 15.46
N ALA A 487 0.90 15.71 16.39
CA ALA A 487 1.09 17.08 16.85
C ALA A 487 2.09 17.10 18.01
N GLU A 488 3.17 17.88 17.91
CA GLU A 488 3.95 18.25 19.09
C GLU A 488 3.41 19.57 19.63
N LEU A 489 3.02 19.59 20.89
CA LEU A 489 2.35 20.73 21.51
C LEU A 489 3.27 21.42 22.54
N ASP A 490 3.18 22.74 22.62
CA ASP A 490 3.74 23.53 23.70
C ASP A 490 2.70 23.65 24.82
N LEU A 491 2.92 22.94 25.93
CA LEU A 491 2.02 22.97 27.08
C LEU A 491 1.99 24.32 27.82
N GLN A 492 3.07 25.12 27.75
CA GLN A 492 3.12 26.42 28.43
C GLN A 492 2.43 27.50 27.59
N GLY A 493 2.61 27.44 26.27
CA GLY A 493 2.00 28.37 25.32
C GLY A 493 0.63 27.96 24.79
N SER A 494 0.17 26.75 25.14
CA SER A 494 -1.03 26.12 24.57
C SER A 494 -1.07 26.18 23.03
N SER A 495 0.07 25.94 22.39
CA SER A 495 0.25 26.10 20.95
C SER A 495 0.84 24.86 20.29
N VAL A 496 0.87 24.83 18.96
CA VAL A 496 1.54 23.78 18.18
C VAL A 496 3.03 24.11 18.04
N ARG A 497 3.90 23.11 18.08
CA ARG A 497 5.33 23.21 17.72
C ARG A 497 5.60 22.57 16.37
N SER A 498 5.01 21.41 16.13
CA SER A 498 5.13 20.70 14.86
C SER A 498 3.90 19.85 14.58
N PHE A 499 3.68 19.55 13.30
CA PHE A 499 2.78 18.48 12.87
C PHE A 499 3.55 17.53 11.97
N ASN A 500 3.37 16.22 12.18
CA ASN A 500 3.91 15.15 11.35
C ASN A 500 5.40 15.32 11.01
N GLY A 501 6.19 15.76 12.00
CA GLY A 501 7.64 15.97 11.89
C GLY A 501 8.07 17.35 11.40
N VAL A 502 7.13 18.20 10.94
CA VAL A 502 7.44 19.52 10.40
C VAL A 502 7.25 20.59 11.47
N SER A 503 8.38 21.07 11.99
CA SER A 503 8.46 22.11 13.01
C SER A 503 8.25 23.51 12.46
N MET A 504 7.72 24.41 13.30
CA MET A 504 7.68 25.84 12.99
C MET A 504 9.09 26.39 12.70
N ARG A 505 9.16 27.36 11.79
CA ARG A 505 10.38 28.10 11.43
C ARG A 505 10.19 29.60 11.66
N ARG A 506 11.28 30.37 11.49
CA ARG A 506 11.23 31.84 11.67
C ARG A 506 10.21 32.51 10.76
N SER A 507 10.14 32.07 9.50
CA SER A 507 9.26 32.63 8.46
C SER A 507 8.01 31.79 8.18
N TYR A 508 7.86 30.59 8.76
CA TYR A 508 6.69 29.73 8.52
C TYR A 508 6.16 29.14 9.82
N ARG A 509 4.84 29.13 10.00
CA ARG A 509 4.19 28.59 11.20
C ARG A 509 2.93 27.82 10.86
N TRP A 510 2.52 26.96 11.80
CA TRP A 510 1.21 26.34 11.77
C TRP A 510 0.16 27.32 12.28
N ILE A 511 -0.80 27.67 11.42
CA ILE A 511 -1.89 28.60 11.71
C ILE A 511 -3.20 27.82 11.65
N GLY A 512 -3.99 27.90 12.72
CA GLY A 512 -5.29 27.25 12.79
C GLY A 512 -6.40 28.12 12.19
N PHE A 513 -7.38 27.48 11.59
CA PHE A 513 -8.60 28.07 11.06
C PHE A 513 -9.79 27.23 11.51
N LYS A 514 -10.93 27.89 11.71
CA LYS A 514 -12.18 27.23 12.10
C LYS A 514 -13.26 27.58 11.08
N ALA A 515 -14.02 26.58 10.64
CA ALA A 515 -15.15 26.79 9.75
C ALA A 515 -16.14 27.83 10.27
N GLY A 516 -16.60 28.71 9.37
CA GLY A 516 -17.51 29.80 9.70
C GLY A 516 -16.89 30.98 10.44
N MET A 517 -15.56 31.02 10.62
CA MET A 517 -14.84 32.20 11.15
C MET A 517 -14.09 32.94 10.04
N ASP A 518 -14.20 34.27 10.06
CA ASP A 518 -13.40 35.15 9.19
C ASP A 518 -11.99 35.33 9.79
N GLY A 519 -11.10 34.39 9.51
CA GLY A 519 -9.69 34.48 9.83
C GLY A 519 -9.15 33.37 10.75
N PRO A 520 -7.86 33.45 11.12
CA PRO A 520 -7.20 32.42 11.92
C PRO A 520 -7.68 32.44 13.36
N ILE A 521 -7.68 31.28 13.99
CA ILE A 521 -7.89 31.18 15.44
C ILE A 521 -6.66 31.71 16.20
N PRO A 522 -6.82 32.21 17.43
CA PRO A 522 -5.71 32.64 18.27
C PRO A 522 -4.57 31.62 18.38
N TYR A 523 -3.34 32.12 18.47
CA TYR A 523 -2.14 31.28 18.62
C TYR A 523 -2.16 30.42 19.89
N ASP A 524 -2.70 30.98 20.98
CA ASP A 524 -3.07 30.21 22.16
C ASP A 524 -4.39 29.46 21.87
N LEU A 525 -4.24 28.17 21.55
CA LEU A 525 -5.33 27.28 21.14
C LEU A 525 -6.29 26.94 22.29
N SER A 526 -5.94 27.28 23.54
CA SER A 526 -6.84 27.13 24.68
C SER A 526 -7.98 28.15 24.67
N MET A 527 -7.79 29.28 24.00
CA MET A 527 -8.79 30.35 23.90
C MET A 527 -9.86 30.09 22.83
N SER A 528 -9.65 29.11 21.95
CA SER A 528 -10.58 28.76 20.88
C SER A 528 -11.41 27.56 21.26
N THR A 529 -12.73 27.73 21.27
CA THR A 529 -13.65 26.66 21.65
C THR A 529 -14.07 25.79 20.46
N VAL A 530 -14.21 24.48 20.71
CA VAL A 530 -14.77 23.50 19.78
C VAL A 530 -16.21 23.11 20.16
N THR A 531 -17.06 23.11 19.15
CA THR A 531 -18.47 22.72 19.15
C THR A 531 -18.69 21.50 18.27
N ASP A 532 -19.82 20.83 18.45
CA ASP A 532 -20.16 19.63 17.68
C ASP A 532 -20.38 19.98 16.19
N GLY A 533 -19.78 19.20 15.30
CA GLY A 533 -19.75 19.45 13.85
C GLY A 533 -18.67 20.44 13.41
N ASP A 534 -17.86 21.00 14.31
CA ASP A 534 -16.79 21.92 13.92
C ASP A 534 -15.78 21.28 12.98
N HIS A 535 -15.23 22.08 12.09
CA HIS A 535 -14.08 21.72 11.26
C HIS A 535 -12.93 22.69 11.57
N ILE A 536 -11.82 22.14 12.06
CA ILE A 536 -10.58 22.85 12.37
C ILE A 536 -9.53 22.44 11.33
N GLU A 537 -8.93 23.43 10.68
CA GLU A 537 -7.84 23.25 9.72
C GLU A 537 -6.57 23.91 10.24
N PHE A 538 -5.44 23.21 10.21
CA PHE A 538 -4.13 23.79 10.42
C PHE A 538 -3.38 23.89 9.11
N ARG A 539 -2.98 25.12 8.73
CA ARG A 539 -2.21 25.42 7.53
C ARG A 539 -0.78 25.75 7.89
N TYR A 540 0.17 25.29 7.09
CA TYR A 540 1.56 25.74 7.19
C TYR A 540 1.75 26.96 6.28
N GLU A 541 1.82 28.15 6.86
CA GLU A 541 1.81 29.41 6.12
C GLU A 541 3.06 30.26 6.43
N GLU A 542 3.47 31.04 5.44
CA GLU A 542 4.49 32.07 5.61
C GLU A 542 3.92 33.18 6.50
N VAL A 543 4.69 33.61 7.48
CA VAL A 543 4.30 34.67 8.41
C VAL A 543 5.21 35.84 8.16
N GLU A 544 4.65 36.98 7.78
CA GLU A 544 5.42 38.20 7.60
C GLU A 544 6.17 38.52 8.90
N ILE A 545 7.50 38.43 8.83
CA ILE A 545 8.35 38.94 9.89
C ILE A 545 8.24 40.45 9.77
N VAL A 546 7.38 41.07 10.59
CA VAL A 546 7.43 42.52 10.78
C VAL A 546 8.81 42.84 11.34
N THR A 547 9.76 43.12 10.45
CA THR A 547 11.02 43.77 10.79
C THR A 547 10.65 45.19 11.16
N GLY A 548 10.13 45.37 12.37
CA GLY A 548 9.80 46.68 12.89
C GLY A 548 11.03 47.57 12.86
N PRO A 549 10.93 48.83 12.39
CA PRO A 549 11.92 49.83 12.73
C PRO A 549 11.92 50.01 14.25
N ARG A 550 13.12 50.17 14.83
CA ARG A 550 13.28 50.56 16.23
C ARG A 550 12.40 51.78 16.55
N GLY A 551 11.41 51.57 17.41
CA GLY A 551 10.83 52.60 18.28
C GLY A 551 9.45 53.12 17.88
N GLY A 552 8.49 52.94 18.79
CA GLY A 552 7.39 53.89 18.97
C GLY A 552 5.97 53.33 18.82
N ALA A 553 5.41 52.91 19.96
CA ALA A 553 4.00 52.99 20.37
C ALA A 553 2.88 52.31 19.53
N SER A 554 1.86 51.90 20.28
CA SER A 554 0.64 51.21 19.89
C SER A 554 -0.22 51.93 18.85
N SER A 555 -0.74 51.19 17.86
CA SER A 555 -2.01 51.54 17.22
C SER A 555 -2.71 50.29 16.67
N ALA A 556 -3.98 50.16 17.03
CA ALA A 556 -4.94 49.25 16.43
C ALA A 556 -5.17 49.59 14.94
N GLY A 557 -5.53 48.57 14.15
CA GLY A 557 -6.42 48.74 13.01
C GLY A 557 -5.94 48.21 11.66
N GLN A 558 -6.91 47.56 11.00
CA GLN A 558 -7.14 47.52 9.55
C GLN A 558 -6.49 46.40 8.73
N SER A 559 -7.23 45.28 8.63
CA SER A 559 -7.22 44.41 7.45
C SER A 559 -7.72 45.21 6.24
N VAL A 560 -6.87 45.33 5.22
CA VAL A 560 -7.22 45.90 3.92
C VAL A 560 -7.85 44.80 3.07
N ALA A 561 -9.16 44.93 2.80
CA ALA A 561 -9.85 44.18 1.77
C ALA A 561 -9.46 44.73 0.39
N LEU A 562 -8.88 43.90 -0.47
CA LEU A 562 -8.62 44.23 -1.87
C LEU A 562 -9.90 43.96 -2.69
N VAL A 563 -10.62 45.02 -3.04
CA VAL A 563 -11.69 45.02 -4.05
C VAL A 563 -11.08 45.48 -5.36
N THR A 564 -11.03 44.59 -6.35
CA THR A 564 -10.59 44.90 -7.71
C THR A 564 -11.77 45.49 -8.50
N LEU A 565 -11.79 46.81 -8.69
CA LEU A 565 -12.76 47.50 -9.55
C LEU A 565 -12.12 47.79 -10.92
N ALA A 566 -12.59 47.13 -11.97
CA ALA A 566 -12.18 47.38 -13.35
C ALA A 566 -12.81 48.70 -13.85
N VAL A 567 -11.98 49.69 -14.15
CA VAL A 567 -12.39 50.96 -14.77
C VAL A 567 -12.37 50.80 -16.29
N LEU A 568 -13.57 50.62 -16.85
CA LEU A 568 -13.91 51.06 -18.20
C LEU A 568 -14.02 52.60 -18.18
N LEU A 569 -13.31 53.28 -19.09
CA LEU A 569 -13.77 54.48 -19.83
C LEU A 569 -12.56 55.21 -20.46
N VAL A 570 -12.37 55.05 -21.77
CA VAL A 570 -11.65 56.02 -22.61
C VAL A 570 -12.66 56.68 -23.53
N ASN A 571 -12.99 57.92 -23.14
CA ASN A 571 -13.26 59.11 -23.95
C ASN A 571 -14.09 59.00 -25.23
N VAL A 572 -15.34 59.47 -25.13
CA VAL A 572 -16.02 60.25 -26.17
C VAL A 572 -16.25 61.65 -25.59
N VAL A 573 -15.85 62.70 -26.31
CA VAL A 573 -16.59 63.98 -26.52
C VAL A 573 -15.65 65.07 -27.08
N THR A 574 -15.88 65.40 -28.37
CA THR A 574 -15.79 66.69 -29.11
C THR A 574 -14.43 67.42 -29.22
N SER A 575 -13.97 67.93 -30.37
CA SER A 575 -14.65 68.82 -31.33
C SER A 575 -13.85 68.96 -32.65
N LEU A 576 -14.56 69.22 -33.75
CA LEU A 576 -14.13 69.55 -35.14
C LEU A 576 -13.65 68.40 -36.03
#